data_AF-A0A4Q1B3U0-F1
#
_entry.id   AF-A0A4Q1B3U0-F1
#
_cell.length_a   1.000
_cell.length_b   1.000
_cell.length_c   1.000
_cell.angle_alpha   90.00
_cell.angle_beta   90.00
_cell.angle_gamma   90.00
#
_symmetry.space_group_name_H-M   'P 1'
#
loop_
_entity.id
_entity.type
_entity.pdbx_description
1 polymer ?
#
loop_
_entity_poly.entity_id
_entity_poly.type
_entity_poly.pdbx_seq_one_letter_code
_entity_poly.pdbx_strand_id
1 'polypeptide(L)' 'MSISILRSKDSTKIEKVKKEFDVFRVITMKKGNLNSIEFFNKDGAFRGFGRDFKTAYRKAKKTLKNYYN' A
#
# COMPACT_ATOMS: atom_id res chain seq x y z
N MET A 1 16.45 5.78 6.25
CA MET A 1 15.01 5.62 5.96
C MET A 1 14.85 5.81 4.47
N SER A 2 14.15 4.92 3.77
CA SER A 2 13.84 5.11 2.34
C SER A 2 12.34 5.19 2.12
N ILE A 3 11.93 6.03 1.17
CA ILE A 3 10.55 6.25 0.77
C ILE A 3 10.50 6.18 -0.76
N SER A 4 9.53 5.47 -1.31
CA SER A 4 9.37 5.36 -2.76
C SER A 4 7.90 5.30 -3.14
N ILE A 5 7.56 5.87 -4.29
CA ILE A 5 6.21 5.82 -4.85
C ILE A 5 6.12 4.60 -5.78
N LEU A 6 5.18 3.71 -5.51
CA LEU A 6 4.90 2.57 -6.39
C LEU A 6 3.96 3.03 -7.51
N ARG A 7 4.41 2.86 -8.75
CA ARG A 7 3.68 3.15 -9.97
C ARG A 7 3.05 1.88 -10.52
N SER A 8 2.03 2.02 -11.36
CA SER A 8 1.34 0.87 -11.97
C SER A 8 2.28 -0.04 -12.76
N LYS A 9 3.31 0.52 -13.39
CA LYS A 9 4.35 -0.23 -14.12
C LYS A 9 5.18 -1.15 -13.23
N ASP A 10 5.21 -0.92 -11.92
CA ASP A 10 6.05 -1.68 -11.00
C ASP A 10 5.36 -3.00 -10.56
N SER A 11 4.03 -3.09 -10.68
CA SER A 11 3.29 -4.32 -10.37
C SER A 11 1.83 -4.29 -10.85
N THR A 12 1.40 -5.34 -11.54
CA THR A 12 -0.01 -5.58 -11.89
C THR A 12 -0.94 -5.65 -10.67
N LYS A 13 -0.42 -6.04 -9.49
CA LYS A 13 -1.21 -6.08 -8.25
C LYS A 13 -1.56 -4.68 -7.75
N ILE A 14 -0.64 -3.73 -7.90
CA ILE A 14 -0.83 -2.33 -7.50
C ILE A 14 -1.89 -1.70 -8.39
N GLU A 15 -1.79 -1.89 -9.70
CA GLU A 15 -2.79 -1.38 -10.65
C GLU A 15 -4.21 -1.86 -10.33
N LYS A 16 -4.38 -3.15 -10.01
CA LYS A 16 -5.67 -3.70 -9.58
C LYS A 16 -6.24 -2.98 -8.35
N VAL A 17 -5.42 -2.76 -7.32
CA VAL A 17 -5.86 -2.04 -6.10
C VAL A 17 -6.18 -0.57 -6.40
N LYS A 18 -5.42 0.09 -7.28
CA LYS A 18 -5.70 1.46 -7.72
C LYS A 18 -7.07 1.58 -8.37
N LYS A 19 -7.43 0.64 -9.24
CA LYS A 19 -8.74 0.61 -9.90
C LYS A 19 -9.87 0.20 -8.94
N GLU A 20 -9.65 -0.81 -8.10
CA GLU A 20 -10.66 -1.38 -7.17
C GLU A 20 -11.11 -0.36 -6.11
N PHE A 21 -10.19 0.47 -5.59
CA PHE A 21 -10.44 1.37 -4.45
C PHE A 21 -10.16 2.85 -4.73
N ASP A 22 -10.08 3.23 -6.01
CA ASP A 22 -9.74 4.59 -6.45
C ASP A 22 -8.49 5.17 -5.76
N VAL A 23 -7.46 4.33 -5.61
CA VAL A 23 -6.20 4.72 -4.96
C VAL A 23 -5.38 5.52 -5.97
N PHE A 24 -5.16 6.80 -5.71
CA PHE A 24 -4.37 7.67 -6.58
C PHE A 24 -2.86 7.55 -6.31
N ARG A 25 -2.43 7.23 -5.09
CA ARG A 25 -1.01 7.12 -4.71
C ARG A 25 -0.74 5.92 -3.81
N VAL A 26 0.38 5.25 -4.07
CA VAL A 26 0.89 4.17 -3.22
C VAL A 26 2.32 4.50 -2.82
N ILE A 27 2.59 4.51 -1.52
CA ILE A 27 3.93 4.77 -0.97
C ILE A 27 4.42 3.49 -0.28
N THR A 28 5.69 3.17 -0.49
CA THR A 28 6.42 2.19 0.30
C THR A 28 7.51 2.90 1.10
N MET A 29 7.69 2.51 2.36
CA MET A 29 8.78 3.02 3.19
C MET A 29 9.54 1.87 3.85
N LYS A 30 10.84 2.05 4.04
CA LYS A 30 11.69 1.11 4.79
C LYS A 30 12.52 1.84 5.86
N LYS A 31 12.44 1.35 7.09
CA LYS A 31 13.24 1.80 8.24
C LYS A 31 13.80 0.57 8.95
N GLY A 32 15.09 0.29 8.76
CA GLY A 32 15.71 -0.95 9.24
C GLY A 32 15.00 -2.18 8.67
N ASN A 33 14.51 -3.05 9.56
CA ASN A 33 13.76 -4.26 9.23
C ASN A 33 12.24 -4.04 9.11
N LEU A 34 11.77 -2.79 9.23
CA LEU A 34 10.36 -2.44 9.11
C LEU A 34 10.07 -1.90 7.71
N ASN A 35 9.12 -2.53 7.02
CA ASN A 35 8.53 -2.06 5.77
C ASN A 35 7.11 -1.55 6.04
N SER A 36 6.72 -0.46 5.41
CA SER A 36 5.34 0.01 5.37
C SER A 36 4.85 0.21 3.94
N ILE A 37 3.55 -0.01 3.72
CA ILE A 37 2.87 0.37 2.49
C ILE A 37 1.64 1.19 2.85
N GLU A 38 1.41 2.25 2.10
CA GLU A 38 0.29 3.17 2.26
C GLU A 38 -0.46 3.34 0.94
N PHE A 39 -1.76 3.06 0.97
CA PHE A 39 -2.68 3.38 -0.11
C PHE A 39 -3.41 4.68 0.21
N PHE A 40 -3.35 5.65 -0.69
CA PHE A 40 -4.04 6.92 -0.57
C PHE A 40 -5.18 7.00 -1.58
N ASN A 41 -6.40 7.24 -1.08
CA ASN A 41 -7.58 7.56 -1.87
C ASN A 41 -8.34 8.74 -1.23
N LYS A 42 -9.53 9.05 -1.73
CA LYS A 42 -10.36 10.15 -1.22
C LYS A 42 -10.75 10.02 0.26
N ASP A 43 -10.77 8.80 0.79
CA ASP A 43 -11.25 8.49 2.14
C ASP A 43 -10.11 8.43 3.18
N GLY A 44 -8.85 8.47 2.73
CA GLY A 44 -7.69 8.62 3.61
C GLY A 44 -6.48 7.78 3.21
N ALA A 45 -5.68 7.45 4.22
CA ALA A 45 -4.45 6.68 4.07
C ALA A 45 -4.55 5.33 4.79
N PHE A 46 -4.47 4.24 4.02
CA PHE A 46 -4.56 2.88 4.53
C PHE A 46 -3.17 2.25 4.60
N ARG A 47 -2.66 2.09 5.83
CA ARG A 47 -1.29 1.68 6.10
C ARG A 47 -1.19 0.24 6.57
N GLY A 48 -0.16 -0.47 6.13
CA GLY A 48 0.22 -1.79 6.64
C GLY A 48 1.72 -1.91 6.88
N PHE A 49 2.09 -2.64 7.93
CA PHE A 49 3.49 -2.84 8.34
C PHE A 49 3.92 -4.30 8.30
N GLY A 50 5.16 -4.58 7.89
CA GLY A 50 5.70 -5.92 7.85
C GLY A 50 7.23 -5.97 7.91
N ARG A 51 7.77 -7.15 8.24
CA ARG A 51 9.23 -7.40 8.13
C ARG A 51 9.70 -7.48 6.68
N ASP A 52 8.76 -7.68 5.76
CA ASP A 52 8.96 -7.71 4.32
C ASP A 52 7.82 -6.97 3.59
N PHE A 53 8.04 -6.66 2.30
CA PHE A 53 7.09 -5.96 1.45
C PHE A 53 5.76 -6.70 1.30
N LYS A 54 5.76 -8.03 1.15
CA LYS A 54 4.57 -8.85 0.92
C LYS A 54 3.64 -8.80 2.14
N THR A 55 4.21 -8.86 3.34
CA THR A 55 3.50 -8.77 4.60
C THR A 55 2.91 -7.37 4.80
N ALA A 56 3.69 -6.31 4.54
CA ALA A 56 3.22 -4.93 4.61
C ALA A 56 2.06 -4.68 3.63
N TYR A 57 2.21 -5.12 2.38
CA TYR A 57 1.18 -5.05 1.33
C TYR A 57 -0.11 -5.75 1.74
N ARG A 58 -0.02 -6.99 2.21
CA ARG A 58 -1.19 -7.77 2.62
C ARG A 58 -1.97 -7.06 3.73
N LYS A 59 -1.28 -6.51 4.73
CA LYS A 59 -1.91 -5.79 5.84
C LYS A 59 -2.51 -4.46 5.40
N ALA A 60 -1.82 -3.71 4.54
CA ALA A 60 -2.35 -2.46 3.98
C ALA A 60 -3.64 -2.73 3.18
N LYS A 61 -3.63 -3.77 2.32
CA LYS A 61 -4.79 -4.17 1.52
C LYS A 61 -5.93 -4.68 2.39
N LYS A 62 -5.63 -5.41 3.48
CA LYS A 62 -6.64 -5.84 4.45
C LYS A 62 -7.31 -4.64 5.12
N THR A 63 -6.52 -3.65 5.54
CA THR A 63 -7.05 -2.43 6.19
C THR A 63 -7.96 -1.65 5.23
N LEU A 64 -7.54 -1.49 3.98
CA LEU A 64 -8.35 -0.87 2.92
C LEU A 64 -9.66 -1.64 2.69
N LYS A 65 -9.60 -2.97 2.56
CA LYS A 65 -10.79 -3.81 2.37
C LYS A 65 -11.78 -3.73 3.53
N ASN A 66 -11.27 -3.76 4.75
CA ASN A 66 -12.10 -3.72 5.96
C ASN A 66 -12.84 -2.38 6.13
N TYR A 67 -12.39 -1.31 5.47
CA TYR A 67 -13.08 -0.02 5.53
C TYR A 67 -14.30 0.05 4.60
N TYR A 68 -14.28 -0.68 3.48
CA TYR A 68 -15.37 -0.70 2.49
C TYR A 68 -16.27 -1.93 2.55
N ASN A 69 -15.97 -2.86 3.47
CA ASN A 69 -16.81 -4.02 3.78
C ASN A 69 -17.62 -3.74 5.04
#